data_AF-A0A3C2BW92-F1
#
_entry.id   AF-A0A3C2BW92-F1
#
_cell.length_a   1.000
_cell.length_b   1.000
_cell.length_c   1.000
_cell.angle_alpha   90.00
_cell.angle_beta   90.00
_cell.angle_gamma   90.00
#
_symmetry.space_group_name_H-M   'P 1'
#
loop_
_entity.id
_entity.type
_entity.pdbx_description
1 polymer ?
#
loop_
_entity_poly.entity_id
_entity_poly.type
_entity_poly.pdbx_seq_one_letter_code
_entity_poly.pdbx_strand_id
1 'polypeptide(L)'
;NVMDPEDYAAFPAFDADAKLRKWNLWGYIDGRDGAQAVARALENGQPGFQAFIIANADTVMTRSSASLAAEVFPNVTVTKELGEHETMLSIDKARRLLGFEPEHTWRTYRSNRSETTEN
;
A
#
# COMPACT_ATOMS: atom_id res chain seq x y z
N ASN A 1 -4.65 -4.49 6.07
CA ASN A 1 -3.88 -5.65 5.58
C ASN A 1 -2.42 -5.29 5.81
N VAL A 2 -1.87 -5.79 6.90
CA VAL A 2 -0.50 -5.47 7.34
C VAL A 2 0.40 -6.60 6.84
N MET A 3 1.54 -6.23 6.26
CA MET A 3 2.45 -7.16 5.61
C MET A 3 3.85 -6.98 6.18
N ASP A 4 4.52 -8.10 6.42
CA ASP A 4 5.94 -8.13 6.73
C ASP A 4 6.75 -8.33 5.42
N PRO A 5 8.07 -8.03 5.41
CA PRO A 5 8.88 -8.10 4.19
C PRO A 5 8.86 -9.47 3.48
N GLU A 6 8.72 -10.55 4.22
CA GLU A 6 8.56 -11.91 3.69
C GLU A 6 7.25 -12.13 2.91
N ASP A 7 6.18 -11.42 3.26
CA ASP A 7 4.88 -11.55 2.61
C ASP A 7 4.88 -11.00 1.17
N TYR A 8 5.84 -10.12 0.85
CA TYR A 8 6.00 -9.55 -0.49
C TYR A 8 6.21 -10.61 -1.57
N ALA A 9 6.78 -11.77 -1.20
CA ALA A 9 6.96 -12.89 -2.11
C ALA A 9 5.63 -13.40 -2.70
N ALA A 10 4.51 -13.20 -2.02
CA ALA A 10 3.19 -13.62 -2.49
C ALA A 10 2.53 -12.63 -3.47
N PHE A 11 3.00 -11.38 -3.54
CA PHE A 11 2.30 -10.31 -4.27
C PHE A 11 2.15 -10.56 -5.77
N PRO A 12 3.19 -11.05 -6.50
CA PRO A 12 3.06 -11.32 -7.92
C PRO A 12 1.94 -12.32 -8.28
N ALA A 13 1.58 -13.22 -7.36
CA ALA A 13 0.50 -14.18 -7.59
C ALA A 13 -0.89 -13.51 -7.64
N PHE A 14 -1.06 -12.31 -7.07
CA PHE A 14 -2.34 -11.60 -7.09
C PHE A 14 -2.68 -11.00 -8.46
N ASP A 15 -1.70 -10.82 -9.36
CA ASP A 15 -1.96 -10.35 -10.72
C ASP A 15 -2.81 -11.33 -11.55
N ALA A 16 -2.85 -12.61 -11.17
CA ALA A 16 -3.63 -13.64 -11.87
C ALA A 16 -5.15 -13.42 -11.78
N ASP A 17 -5.64 -12.80 -10.70
CA ASP A 17 -7.05 -12.44 -10.55
C ASP A 17 -7.19 -11.16 -9.71
N ALA A 18 -7.52 -10.05 -10.39
CA ALA A 18 -7.71 -8.75 -9.77
C ALA A 18 -8.80 -8.74 -8.68
N LYS A 19 -9.70 -9.73 -8.65
CA LYS A 19 -10.77 -9.81 -7.63
C LYS A 19 -10.29 -10.35 -6.29
N LEU A 20 -9.15 -11.03 -6.21
CA LEU A 20 -8.63 -11.62 -4.96
C LEU A 20 -8.39 -10.58 -3.86
N ARG A 21 -8.00 -9.37 -4.26
CA ARG A 21 -7.64 -8.27 -3.36
C ARG A 21 -8.50 -7.01 -3.57
N LYS A 22 -9.62 -7.12 -4.29
CA LYS A 22 -10.51 -5.98 -4.55
C LYS A 22 -11.17 -5.43 -3.27
N TRP A 23 -11.35 -6.27 -2.25
CA TRP A 23 -12.05 -5.93 -1.01
C TRP A 23 -11.36 -4.82 -0.21
N ASN A 24 -10.05 -4.62 -0.42
CA ASN A 24 -9.29 -3.51 0.13
C ASN A 24 -8.61 -2.67 -0.96
N LEU A 25 -9.16 -2.68 -2.17
CA LEU A 25 -8.64 -1.93 -3.33
C LEU A 25 -7.14 -2.16 -3.56
N TRP A 26 -6.69 -3.42 -3.39
CA TRP A 26 -5.29 -3.84 -3.58
C TRP A 26 -4.28 -3.14 -2.66
N GLY A 27 -4.75 -2.41 -1.64
CA GLY A 27 -3.89 -1.74 -0.68
C GLY A 27 -3.22 -2.72 0.28
N TYR A 28 -2.14 -2.25 0.91
CA TYR A 28 -1.47 -2.90 2.01
C TYR A 28 -0.74 -1.85 2.85
N ILE A 29 -0.12 -2.24 3.95
CA ILE A 29 0.85 -1.42 4.70
C ILE A 29 1.98 -2.33 5.17
N ASP A 30 3.23 -1.88 5.06
CA ASP A 30 4.37 -2.55 5.70
C ASP A 30 4.26 -2.37 7.22
N GLY A 31 4.49 -3.42 8.01
CA GLY A 31 4.44 -3.33 9.47
C GLY A 31 5.29 -2.20 10.06
N ARG A 32 6.45 -1.90 9.45
CA ARG A 32 7.36 -0.82 9.86
C ARG A 32 6.77 0.56 9.58
N ASP A 33 6.12 0.73 8.44
CA ASP A 33 5.42 1.98 8.09
C ASP A 33 4.15 2.16 8.95
N GLY A 34 3.48 1.06 9.32
CA GLY A 34 2.40 1.08 10.29
C GLY A 34 2.86 1.61 11.65
N ALA A 35 4.02 1.15 12.13
CA ALA A 35 4.63 1.65 13.37
C ALA A 35 5.08 3.12 13.23
N GLN A 36 5.63 3.51 12.09
CA GLN A 36 5.99 4.89 11.77
C GLN A 36 4.74 5.80 11.87
N ALA A 37 3.60 5.39 11.32
CA ALA A 37 2.36 6.15 11.43
C ALA A 37 1.90 6.36 12.89
N VAL A 38 2.04 5.35 13.74
CA VAL A 38 1.74 5.46 15.19
C VAL A 38 2.69 6.46 15.86
N ALA A 39 3.99 6.38 15.60
CA ALA A 39 4.97 7.33 16.14
C ALA A 39 4.64 8.76 15.70
N ARG A 40 4.34 8.97 14.42
CA ARG A 40 3.92 10.26 13.87
C ARG A 40 2.62 10.80 14.50
N ALA A 41 1.68 9.93 14.82
CA ALA A 41 0.45 10.32 15.51
C ALA A 41 0.70 10.77 16.95
N LEU A 42 1.64 10.13 17.66
CA LEU A 42 2.05 10.55 19.01
C LEU A 42 2.80 11.89 18.98
N GLU A 43 3.64 12.11 17.97
CA GLU A 43 4.42 13.34 17.81
C GLU A 43 3.57 14.55 17.40
N ASN A 44 2.65 14.36 16.45
CA ASN A 44 1.95 15.47 15.78
C ASN A 44 0.45 15.55 16.09
N GLY A 45 -0.05 14.61 16.89
CA GLY A 45 -1.47 14.54 17.27
C GLY A 45 -1.96 15.83 17.94
N GLN A 46 -3.19 16.23 17.58
CA GLN A 46 -3.88 17.38 18.17
C GLN A 46 -5.06 16.91 19.02
N PRO A 47 -5.51 17.68 20.02
CA PRO A 47 -6.69 17.34 20.80
C PRO A 47 -7.92 17.04 19.94
N GLY A 48 -8.69 16.03 20.33
CA GLY A 48 -9.88 15.57 19.62
C GLY A 48 -9.65 14.25 18.87
N PHE A 49 -10.62 13.88 18.03
CA PHE A 49 -10.58 12.64 17.24
C PHE A 49 -10.34 12.95 15.77
N GLN A 50 -9.40 12.21 15.16
CA GLN A 50 -9.13 12.24 13.73
C GLN A 50 -8.98 10.80 13.24
N ALA A 51 -9.79 10.42 12.26
CA ALA A 51 -9.58 9.17 11.52
C ALA A 51 -8.59 9.41 10.37
N PHE A 52 -7.68 8.45 10.17
CA PHE A 52 -6.69 8.43 9.10
C PHE A 52 -6.71 7.07 8.40
N ILE A 53 -6.45 7.09 7.10
CA ILE A 53 -6.09 5.90 6.35
C ILE A 53 -4.57 5.81 6.36
N ILE A 54 -4.06 4.68 6.85
CA ILE A 54 -2.64 4.32 6.80
C ILE A 54 -2.52 3.14 5.84
N ALA A 55 -1.88 3.40 4.71
CA ALA A 55 -1.62 2.45 3.64
C ALA A 55 -0.28 2.80 2.98
N ASN A 56 0.29 1.87 2.23
CA ASN A 56 1.42 2.15 1.38
C ASN A 56 1.05 3.12 0.25
N ALA A 57 2.05 3.74 -0.38
CA ALA A 57 1.84 4.66 -1.50
C ALA A 57 1.42 3.92 -2.78
N ASP A 58 1.69 2.62 -2.86
CA ASP A 58 1.39 1.78 -4.01
C ASP A 58 0.50 0.57 -3.68
N THR A 59 0.07 -0.14 -4.72
CA THR A 59 -0.72 -1.37 -4.60
C THR A 59 0.14 -2.62 -4.67
N VAL A 60 -0.44 -3.75 -4.22
CA VAL A 60 0.15 -5.09 -4.35
C VAL A 60 0.17 -5.65 -5.78
N MET A 61 -0.30 -4.90 -6.77
CA MET A 61 -0.48 -5.36 -8.16
C MET A 61 0.61 -4.78 -9.06
N THR A 62 1.13 -5.53 -10.04
CA THR A 62 2.05 -4.94 -11.04
C THR A 62 1.32 -4.06 -12.06
N ARG A 63 0.01 -4.25 -12.20
CA ARG A 63 -0.85 -3.51 -13.11
C ARG A 63 -1.15 -2.10 -12.59
N SER A 64 -1.43 -1.18 -13.51
CA SER A 64 -1.77 0.19 -13.12
C SER A 64 -3.11 0.28 -12.37
N SER A 65 -3.18 1.12 -11.36
CA SER A 65 -4.39 1.33 -10.54
C SER A 65 -5.58 1.77 -11.39
N ALA A 66 -5.35 2.61 -12.41
CA ALA A 66 -6.37 3.01 -13.36
C ALA A 66 -6.94 1.83 -14.17
N SER A 67 -6.08 0.91 -14.65
CA SER A 67 -6.53 -0.28 -15.38
C SER A 67 -7.33 -1.24 -14.50
N LEU A 68 -6.92 -1.39 -13.24
CA LEU A 68 -7.61 -2.23 -12.25
C LEU A 68 -8.98 -1.65 -11.89
N ALA A 69 -9.06 -0.34 -11.68
CA ALA A 69 -10.32 0.35 -11.43
C ALA A 69 -11.29 0.21 -12.60
N ALA A 70 -10.82 0.41 -13.84
CA ALA A 70 -11.64 0.25 -15.04
C ALA A 70 -12.14 -1.18 -15.24
N GLU A 71 -11.33 -2.20 -14.92
CA GLU A 71 -11.74 -3.61 -15.02
C GLU A 71 -12.75 -4.00 -13.94
N VAL A 72 -12.44 -3.70 -12.67
CA VAL A 72 -13.18 -4.26 -11.53
C VAL A 72 -14.35 -3.37 -11.11
N PHE A 73 -14.29 -2.08 -11.38
CA PHE A 73 -15.30 -1.08 -11.03
C PHE A 73 -15.65 -0.16 -12.20
N PRO A 74 -16.08 -0.69 -13.37
CA PRO A 74 -16.25 0.08 -14.61
C PRO A 74 -17.24 1.24 -14.52
N ASN A 75 -18.17 1.19 -13.56
CA ASN A 75 -19.22 2.19 -13.37
C ASN A 75 -18.86 3.23 -12.28
N VAL A 76 -17.67 3.16 -11.68
CA VAL A 76 -17.23 4.10 -10.65
C VAL A 76 -16.40 5.20 -11.30
N THR A 77 -16.82 6.45 -11.11
CA THR A 77 -16.08 7.61 -11.60
C THR A 77 -14.79 7.79 -10.82
N VAL A 78 -13.65 7.81 -11.53
CA VAL A 78 -12.36 8.21 -10.96
C VAL A 78 -12.32 9.75 -10.92
N THR A 79 -12.11 10.31 -9.74
CA THR A 79 -12.26 11.77 -9.48
C THR A 79 -10.97 12.57 -9.60
N LYS A 80 -9.83 11.90 -9.81
CA LYS A 80 -8.53 12.52 -10.06
C LYS A 80 -7.66 11.63 -10.96
N GLU A 81 -6.64 12.20 -11.58
CA GLU A 81 -5.59 11.41 -12.20
C GLU A 81 -4.86 10.59 -11.12
N LEU A 82 -4.62 9.30 -11.40
CA LEU A 82 -3.91 8.39 -10.51
C LEU A 82 -2.48 8.22 -11.02
N GLY A 83 -1.51 8.25 -10.11
CA GLY A 83 -0.18 7.71 -10.42
C GLY A 83 -0.29 6.24 -10.85
N GLU A 84 0.67 5.76 -11.63
CA GLU A 84 0.62 4.44 -12.28
C GLU A 84 0.18 3.32 -11.32
N HIS A 85 0.78 3.25 -10.14
CA HIS A 85 0.50 2.22 -9.13
C HIS A 85 -0.11 2.77 -7.84
N GLU A 86 -0.59 4.01 -7.87
CA GLU A 86 -1.00 4.74 -6.68
C GLU A 86 -2.06 3.98 -5.88
N THR A 87 -1.92 3.94 -4.56
CA THR A 87 -2.97 3.41 -3.66
C THR A 87 -4.30 4.13 -3.89
N MET A 88 -5.39 3.35 -3.98
CA MET A 88 -6.73 3.93 -4.09
C MET A 88 -7.32 4.33 -2.73
N LEU A 89 -6.61 4.02 -1.64
CA LEU A 89 -6.93 4.46 -0.29
C LEU A 89 -6.12 5.74 -0.01
N SER A 90 -6.74 6.91 -0.16
CA SER A 90 -6.01 8.19 -0.02
C SER A 90 -5.36 8.32 1.36
N ILE A 91 -4.02 8.41 1.36
CA ILE A 91 -3.18 8.68 2.53
C ILE A 91 -2.84 10.17 2.67
N ASP A 92 -3.39 11.03 1.82
CA ASP A 92 -3.01 12.45 1.74
C ASP A 92 -3.28 13.20 3.06
N LYS A 93 -4.32 12.80 3.79
CA LYS A 93 -4.60 13.37 5.11
C LYS A 93 -3.53 13.01 6.14
N ALA A 94 -3.04 11.77 6.13
CA ALA A 94 -1.99 11.31 7.03
C ALA A 94 -0.65 12.01 6.69
N ARG A 95 -0.33 12.15 5.39
CA ARG A 95 0.79 12.97 4.92
C ARG A 95 0.74 14.39 5.45
N ARG A 96 -0.39 15.08 5.24
CA ARG A 96 -0.52 16.50 5.63
C ARG A 96 -0.50 16.75 7.12
N LEU A 97 -1.18 15.92 7.92
CA LEU A 97 -1.41 16.22 9.34
C LEU A 97 -0.45 15.49 10.28
N LEU A 98 0.06 14.32 9.88
CA LEU A 98 0.97 13.53 10.71
C LEU A 98 2.40 13.55 10.18
N GLY A 99 2.64 14.00 8.95
CA GLY A 99 3.95 13.81 8.29
C GLY A 99 4.24 12.34 8.00
N PHE A 100 3.21 11.51 7.85
CA PHE A 100 3.34 10.11 7.46
C PHE A 100 3.73 10.00 5.98
N GLU A 101 4.80 9.26 5.69
CA GLU A 101 5.19 8.85 4.34
C GLU A 101 5.73 7.43 4.42
N PRO A 102 5.12 6.43 3.76
CA PRO A 102 5.61 5.07 3.80
C PRO A 102 6.99 4.98 3.15
N GLU A 103 7.93 4.34 3.84
CA GLU A 103 9.34 4.21 3.45
C GLU A 103 9.63 2.84 2.83
N HIS A 104 8.71 1.89 2.93
CA HIS A 104 8.94 0.50 2.53
C HIS A 104 7.96 0.03 1.46
N THR A 105 8.39 -0.03 0.20
CA THR A 105 7.64 -0.67 -0.90
C THR A 105 8.20 -2.04 -1.27
N TRP A 106 7.31 -2.96 -1.64
CA TRP A 106 7.68 -4.27 -2.20
C TRP A 106 8.40 -4.15 -3.55
N ARG A 107 8.17 -3.06 -4.31
CA ARG A 107 8.73 -2.87 -5.66
C ARG A 107 10.24 -2.68 -5.68
N THR A 108 10.79 -2.10 -4.62
CA THR A 108 12.23 -1.91 -4.45
C THR A 108 12.84 -2.91 -3.46
N TYR A 109 12.01 -3.76 -2.85
CA TYR A 109 12.48 -4.75 -1.90
C TYR A 109 13.33 -5.81 -2.59
N ARG A 110 14.50 -6.07 -2.02
CA ARG A 110 15.37 -7.17 -2.42
C ARG A 110 15.48 -8.15 -1.25
N SER A 111 15.05 -9.38 -1.49
CA SER A 111 15.23 -10.45 -0.51
C SER A 111 16.71 -10.75 -0.34
N ASN A 112 17.22 -10.65 0.89
CA ASN A 112 18.60 -11.00 1.23
C ASN A 112 18.82 -12.52 1.39
N ARG A 113 17.96 -13.37 0.80
CA ARG A 113 18.20 -14.80 0.80
C ARG A 113 19.35 -15.11 -0.16
N SER A 114 20.56 -15.19 0.39
CA SER A 114 21.67 -15.90 -0.22
C SER A 114 21.20 -17.29 -0.58
N GLU A 115 21.22 -17.61 -1.88
CA GLU A 115 21.14 -18.98 -2.37
C GLU A 115 22.34 -19.72 -1.79
N THR A 116 22.11 -20.50 -0.74
CA THR A 116 23.04 -21.56 -0.36
C THR A 116 22.99 -22.57 -1.50
N THR A 117 23.85 -22.41 -2.50
CA THR A 117 24.08 -23.43 -3.52
C THR A 117 24.81 -24.57 -2.82
N GLU A 118 24.08 -25.62 -2.45
CA GLU A 118 24.70 -26.91 -2.11
C GLU A 118 25.30 -27.49 -3.40
N ASN A 119 26.63 -27.65 -3.38
CA ASN A 119 27.41 -28.46 -4.33
C ASN A 119 27.43 -29.92 -3.88
#